data_AF-A0A2K9BKW8-F1
#
_entry.id   AF-A0A2K9BKW8-F1
#
_cell.length_a   1.000
_cell.length_b   1.000
_cell.length_c   1.000
_cell.angle_alpha   90.00
_cell.angle_beta   90.00
_cell.angle_gamma   90.00
#
_symmetry.space_group_name_H-M   'P 1'
#
loop_
_entity.id
_entity.type
_entity.pdbx_description
1 polymer ?
#
loop_
_entity_poly.entity_id
_entity_poly.type
_entity_poly.pdbx_seq_one_letter_code
_entity_poly.pdbx_strand_id
1 'polypeptide(L)'
;MALDPLTGVEAARIAREKRAAALVRVRARAERGEFDRALAGLLEEALREPALMRLHVWRVEQAAFDNRTATCKRHAGLTAEWCGAAGSRAGSLTLAWLLDGRTDGMRLASWLLAISLDMRDARGRHAFLLSGPDPFRRVRSGSADGEPGGHGAKVE
;
A
#
# COMPACT_ATOMS: atom_id res chain seq x y z
N MET A 1 -32.76 10.00 18.78
CA MET A 1 -32.97 10.53 17.42
C MET A 1 -32.45 9.48 16.45
N ALA A 2 -33.31 8.75 15.75
CA ALA A 2 -32.87 7.72 14.81
C ALA A 2 -32.22 8.38 13.60
N LEU A 3 -30.98 8.01 13.26
CA LEU A 3 -30.31 8.48 12.05
C LEU A 3 -31.08 7.96 10.83
N ASP A 4 -31.53 8.87 9.97
CA ASP A 4 -32.20 8.53 8.72
C ASP A 4 -31.23 7.74 7.80
N PRO A 5 -31.61 6.52 7.36
CA PRO A 5 -30.79 5.70 6.49
C PRO A 5 -30.36 6.40 5.19
N LEU A 6 -31.20 7.27 4.63
CA LEU A 6 -30.90 8.01 3.39
C LEU A 6 -29.75 9.01 3.61
N THR A 7 -29.73 9.65 4.77
CA THR A 7 -28.65 10.56 5.19
C THR A 7 -27.30 9.82 5.29
N GLY A 8 -27.31 8.57 5.76
CA GLY A 8 -26.10 7.73 5.86
C GLY A 8 -25.55 7.29 4.49
N VAL A 9 -26.44 6.91 3.55
CA VAL A 9 -26.07 6.55 2.18
C VAL A 9 -25.43 7.73 1.46
N GLU A 10 -26.02 8.91 1.60
CA GLU A 10 -25.53 10.12 0.96
C GLU A 10 -24.16 10.56 1.50
N ALA A 11 -23.98 10.51 2.83
CA ALA A 11 -22.68 10.77 3.46
C ALA A 11 -21.60 9.79 2.99
N ALA A 12 -21.94 8.50 2.83
CA ALA A 12 -21.03 7.49 2.32
C ALA A 12 -20.63 7.73 0.85
N ARG A 13 -21.59 8.17 0.02
CA ARG A 13 -21.36 8.56 -1.38
C ARG A 13 -20.39 9.73 -1.47
N ILE A 14 -20.67 10.82 -0.75
CA ILE A 14 -19.79 12.01 -0.70
C ILE A 14 -18.38 11.62 -0.25
N ALA A 15 -18.25 10.81 0.81
CA ALA A 15 -16.95 10.37 1.30
C ALA A 15 -16.19 9.52 0.26
N ARG A 16 -16.89 8.71 -0.53
CA ARG A 16 -16.29 7.92 -1.62
C ARG A 16 -15.80 8.81 -2.76
N GLU A 17 -16.58 9.83 -3.13
CA GLU A 17 -16.21 10.80 -4.15
C GLU A 17 -14.97 11.60 -3.76
N LYS A 18 -14.92 12.11 -2.53
CA LYS A 18 -13.74 12.80 -1.99
C LYS A 18 -12.47 11.94 -2.08
N ARG A 19 -12.55 10.67 -1.66
CA ARG A 19 -11.45 9.71 -1.75
C ARG A 19 -11.02 9.44 -3.19
N ALA A 20 -11.97 9.26 -4.11
CA ALA A 20 -11.67 9.03 -5.52
C ALA A 20 -10.99 10.26 -6.15
N ALA A 21 -11.52 11.46 -5.89
CA ALA A 21 -10.94 12.70 -6.38
C ALA A 21 -9.51 12.94 -5.86
N ALA A 22 -9.24 12.59 -4.60
CA ALA A 22 -7.90 12.67 -4.04
C ALA A 22 -6.91 11.75 -4.76
N LEU A 23 -7.30 10.50 -5.05
CA LEU A 23 -6.45 9.57 -5.82
C LEU A 23 -6.19 10.05 -7.24
N VAL A 24 -7.19 10.67 -7.90
CA VAL A 24 -7.01 11.29 -9.23
C VAL A 24 -5.99 12.42 -9.16
N ARG A 25 -6.05 13.29 -8.14
CA ARG A 25 -5.06 14.37 -7.96
C ARG A 25 -3.65 13.84 -7.72
N VAL A 26 -3.52 12.77 -6.93
CA VAL A 26 -2.22 12.10 -6.69
C VAL A 26 -1.65 11.58 -8.01
N ARG A 27 -2.46 10.85 -8.79
CA ARG A 27 -2.07 10.33 -10.09
C ARG A 27 -1.64 11.43 -11.06
N ALA A 28 -2.44 12.51 -11.15
CA ALA A 28 -2.12 13.63 -12.03
C ALA A 28 -0.80 14.34 -11.66
N ARG A 29 -0.45 14.43 -10.38
CA ARG A 29 0.86 14.96 -9.94
C ARG A 29 2.01 14.00 -10.27
N ALA A 30 1.81 12.71 -10.02
CA ALA A 30 2.78 11.67 -10.35
C ALA A 30 3.10 11.64 -11.86
N GLU A 31 2.09 11.75 -12.72
CA GLU A 31 2.26 11.80 -14.18
C GLU A 31 3.03 13.05 -14.66
N ARG A 32 3.06 14.13 -13.86
CA ARG A 32 3.88 15.32 -14.12
C ARG A 32 5.31 15.22 -13.56
N GLY A 33 5.66 14.09 -12.94
CA GLY A 33 6.96 13.89 -12.29
C GLY A 33 7.08 14.50 -10.90
N GLU A 34 5.99 15.02 -10.33
CA GLU A 34 5.96 15.67 -9.00
C GLU A 34 5.72 14.64 -7.87
N PHE A 35 6.50 13.56 -7.86
CA PHE A 35 6.28 12.43 -6.95
C PHE A 35 6.43 12.80 -5.47
N ASP A 36 7.41 13.63 -5.15
CA ASP A 36 7.68 14.18 -3.81
C ASP A 36 6.46 14.96 -3.28
N ARG A 37 5.82 15.74 -4.15
CA ARG A 37 4.65 16.57 -3.82
C ARG A 37 3.34 15.80 -3.85
N ALA A 38 3.26 14.73 -4.63
CA ALA A 38 2.05 13.94 -4.78
C ALA A 38 1.58 13.33 -3.45
N LEU A 39 2.50 12.68 -2.72
CA LEU A 39 2.21 12.11 -1.41
C LEU A 39 2.10 13.19 -0.33
N ALA A 40 3.03 14.14 -0.27
CA ALA A 40 3.00 15.21 0.74
C ALA A 40 1.67 15.99 0.70
N GLY A 41 1.23 16.40 -0.49
CA GLY A 41 -0.04 17.10 -0.65
C GLY A 41 -1.27 16.27 -0.28
N LEU A 42 -1.26 14.94 -0.50
CA LEU A 42 -2.33 14.06 -0.04
C LEU A 42 -2.38 14.01 1.49
N LEU A 43 -1.22 13.87 2.14
CA LEU A 43 -1.12 13.77 3.60
C LEU A 43 -1.60 15.07 4.27
N GLU A 44 -1.21 16.23 3.73
CA GLU A 44 -1.71 17.53 4.17
C GLU A 44 -3.23 17.67 3.99
N GLU A 45 -3.76 17.20 2.85
CA GLU A 45 -5.20 17.22 2.60
C GLU A 45 -5.94 16.32 3.60
N ALA A 46 -5.39 15.16 3.92
CA ALA A 46 -5.99 14.20 4.83
C ALA A 46 -6.11 14.73 6.27
N LEU A 47 -5.24 15.66 6.68
CA LEU A 47 -5.36 16.38 7.97
C LEU A 47 -6.63 17.25 8.03
N ARG A 48 -7.11 17.75 6.88
CA ARG A 48 -8.28 18.64 6.78
C ARG A 48 -9.55 17.89 6.39
N GLU A 49 -9.42 16.76 5.71
CA GLU A 49 -10.53 15.95 5.22
C GLU A 49 -10.52 14.52 5.83
N PRO A 50 -11.27 14.29 6.91
CA PRO A 50 -11.31 12.99 7.60
C PRO A 50 -11.73 11.82 6.70
N ALA A 51 -12.51 12.06 5.63
CA ALA A 51 -12.90 11.00 4.70
C ALA A 51 -11.69 10.33 4.02
N LEU A 52 -10.57 11.04 3.88
CA LEU A 52 -9.33 10.55 3.28
C LEU A 52 -8.59 9.56 4.19
N MET A 53 -8.77 9.62 5.51
CA MET A 53 -8.16 8.68 6.46
C MET A 53 -8.59 7.22 6.23
N ARG A 54 -9.69 7.00 5.51
CA ARG A 54 -10.18 5.68 5.08
C ARG A 54 -9.64 5.21 3.73
N LEU A 55 -8.79 5.99 3.06
CA LEU A 55 -8.09 5.54 1.86
C LEU A 55 -7.21 4.35 2.21
N HIS A 56 -7.25 3.31 1.37
CA HIS A 56 -6.36 2.18 1.52
C HIS A 56 -4.95 2.55 1.08
N VAL A 57 -3.96 2.15 1.89
CA VAL A 57 -2.53 2.43 1.62
C VAL A 57 -2.12 1.95 0.23
N TRP A 58 -2.54 0.73 -0.15
CA TRP A 58 -2.21 0.17 -1.46
C TRP A 58 -2.77 0.98 -2.65
N ARG A 59 -3.91 1.68 -2.48
CA ARG A 59 -4.48 2.55 -3.54
C ARG A 59 -3.71 3.85 -3.67
N VAL A 60 -3.25 4.40 -2.56
CA VAL A 60 -2.41 5.59 -2.55
C VAL A 60 -1.10 5.30 -3.26
N GLU A 61 -0.46 4.16 -2.94
CA GLU A 61 0.76 3.73 -3.63
C GLU A 61 0.55 3.56 -5.14
N GLN A 62 -0.52 2.86 -5.52
CA GLN A 62 -0.84 2.65 -6.92
C GLN A 62 -1.07 3.96 -7.67
N ALA A 63 -1.76 4.92 -7.05
CA ALA A 63 -1.97 6.23 -7.65
C ALA A 63 -0.65 7.01 -7.80
N ALA A 64 0.26 6.92 -6.82
CA ALA A 64 1.51 7.68 -6.80
C ALA A 64 2.62 7.09 -7.68
N PHE A 65 2.68 5.76 -7.83
CA PHE A 65 3.82 5.09 -8.47
C PHE A 65 3.44 4.15 -9.63
N ASP A 66 2.16 4.05 -9.97
CA ASP A 66 1.63 3.13 -10.99
C ASP A 66 1.99 1.65 -10.77
N ASN A 67 2.21 1.27 -9.50
CA ASN A 67 2.51 -0.10 -9.13
C ASN A 67 1.28 -1.03 -9.28
N ARG A 68 1.54 -2.29 -9.62
CA ARG A 68 0.50 -3.33 -9.64
C ARG A 68 -0.09 -3.52 -8.24
N THR A 69 -1.40 -3.75 -8.16
CA THR A 69 -2.13 -3.95 -6.89
C THR A 69 -1.49 -4.99 -5.96
N ALA A 70 -0.97 -6.09 -6.51
CA ALA A 70 -0.30 -7.14 -5.73
C ALA A 70 1.00 -6.62 -5.07
N THR A 71 1.78 -5.82 -5.80
CA THR A 71 2.99 -5.17 -5.29
C THR A 71 2.65 -4.19 -4.17
N CYS A 72 1.68 -3.30 -4.37
CA CYS A 72 1.28 -2.34 -3.34
C CYS A 72 0.78 -3.02 -2.06
N LYS A 73 0.00 -4.10 -2.20
CA LYS A 73 -0.46 -4.89 -1.04
C LYS A 73 0.70 -5.62 -0.36
N ARG A 74 1.69 -6.11 -1.11
CA ARG A 74 2.90 -6.70 -0.54
C ARG A 74 3.66 -5.67 0.31
N HIS A 75 3.87 -4.45 -0.19
CA HIS A 75 4.53 -3.39 0.58
C HIS A 75 3.79 -3.04 1.86
N ALA A 76 2.46 -2.90 1.79
CA ALA A 76 1.62 -2.69 2.97
C ALA A 76 1.72 -3.86 3.98
N GLY A 77 1.81 -5.10 3.50
CA GLY A 77 2.01 -6.30 4.33
C GLY A 77 3.37 -6.30 5.03
N LEU A 78 4.47 -6.05 4.31
CA LEU A 78 5.81 -5.96 4.88
C LEU A 78 5.92 -4.84 5.92
N THR A 79 5.31 -3.69 5.63
CA THR A 79 5.22 -2.58 6.59
C THR A 79 4.57 -3.04 7.89
N ALA A 80 3.44 -3.74 7.80
CA ALA A 80 2.75 -4.25 8.97
C ALA A 80 3.60 -5.30 9.71
N GLU A 81 4.30 -6.18 9.01
CA GLU A 81 5.23 -7.14 9.60
C GLU A 81 6.35 -6.44 10.38
N TRP A 82 7.05 -5.49 9.77
CA TRP A 82 8.14 -4.74 10.41
C TRP A 82 7.68 -3.92 11.62
N CYS A 83 6.44 -3.45 11.59
CA CYS A 83 5.83 -2.72 12.70
C CYS A 83 5.16 -3.62 13.76
N GLY A 84 5.38 -4.95 13.72
CA GLY A 84 4.83 -5.88 14.71
C GLY A 84 3.31 -6.13 14.58
N ALA A 85 2.72 -5.82 13.43
CA ALA A 85 1.29 -5.93 13.13
C ALA A 85 1.00 -7.01 12.07
N ALA A 86 1.80 -8.08 12.02
CA ALA A 86 1.78 -9.12 10.98
C ALA A 86 0.43 -9.83 10.75
N GLY A 87 -0.51 -9.77 11.70
CA GLY A 87 -1.88 -10.26 11.55
C GLY A 87 -2.82 -9.33 10.75
N SER A 88 -2.36 -8.14 10.39
CA SER A 88 -3.18 -7.17 9.66
C SER A 88 -3.34 -7.57 8.20
N ARG A 89 -4.57 -7.58 7.71
CA ARG A 89 -4.82 -7.82 6.28
C ARG A 89 -4.29 -6.64 5.47
N ALA A 90 -3.20 -6.83 4.73
CA ALA A 90 -2.55 -5.77 3.96
C ALA A 90 -3.51 -4.98 3.05
N GLY A 91 -4.52 -5.65 2.48
CA GLY A 91 -5.54 -5.02 1.64
C GLY A 91 -6.52 -4.10 2.35
N SER A 92 -6.59 -4.13 3.69
CA SER A 92 -7.50 -3.30 4.50
C SER A 92 -6.79 -2.17 5.24
N LEU A 93 -5.45 -2.10 5.22
CA LEU A 93 -4.71 -1.03 5.86
C LEU A 93 -5.06 0.33 5.23
N THR A 94 -5.27 1.34 6.07
CA THR A 94 -5.70 2.68 5.65
C THR A 94 -4.69 3.76 6.02
N LEU A 95 -4.89 4.98 5.51
CA LEU A 95 -4.10 6.15 5.95
C LEU A 95 -4.22 6.38 7.46
N ALA A 96 -5.38 6.15 8.09
CA ALA A 96 -5.51 6.24 9.55
C ALA A 96 -4.54 5.30 10.28
N TRP A 97 -4.36 4.07 9.78
CA TRP A 97 -3.42 3.12 10.36
C TRP A 97 -1.98 3.55 10.11
N LEU A 98 -1.68 4.01 8.89
CA LEU A 98 -0.34 4.42 8.46
C LEU A 98 0.16 5.66 9.22
N LEU A 99 -0.73 6.59 9.51
CA LEU A 99 -0.45 7.89 10.12
C LEU A 99 -0.81 7.93 11.63
N ASP A 100 -0.91 6.76 12.27
CA ASP A 100 -1.19 6.66 13.70
C ASP A 100 -0.06 7.29 14.51
N GLY A 101 -0.35 8.43 15.16
CA GLY A 101 0.62 9.21 15.91
C GLY A 101 1.31 8.45 17.05
N ARG A 102 0.68 7.39 17.58
CA ARG A 102 1.30 6.52 18.60
C ARG A 102 2.49 5.72 18.10
N THR A 103 2.73 5.72 16.79
CA THR A 103 3.89 5.05 16.19
C THR A 103 5.03 6.00 15.86
N ASP A 104 4.91 7.29 16.20
CA ASP A 104 5.93 8.32 15.92
C ASP A 104 6.42 8.31 14.46
N GLY A 105 5.51 8.01 13.52
CA GLY A 105 5.80 7.94 12.09
C GLY A 105 6.45 6.64 11.61
N MET A 106 6.73 5.68 12.49
CA MET A 106 7.37 4.40 12.16
C MET A 106 6.66 3.67 11.01
N ARG A 107 5.33 3.59 11.03
CA ARG A 107 4.55 2.91 9.97
C ARG A 107 4.71 3.59 8.61
N LEU A 108 4.68 4.93 8.58
CA LEU A 108 4.91 5.69 7.35
C LEU A 108 6.33 5.47 6.82
N ALA A 109 7.34 5.56 7.69
CA ALA A 109 8.73 5.34 7.33
C ALA A 109 8.98 3.91 6.82
N SER A 110 8.43 2.90 7.50
CA SER A 110 8.52 1.50 7.07
C SER A 110 7.84 1.25 5.72
N TRP A 111 6.72 1.91 5.43
CA TRP A 111 6.05 1.76 4.13
C TRP A 111 6.85 2.38 2.99
N LEU A 112 7.39 3.58 3.20
CA LEU A 112 8.29 4.20 2.22
C LEU A 112 9.54 3.36 2.00
N LEU A 113 10.12 2.80 3.06
CA LEU A 113 11.26 1.90 2.98
C LEU A 113 10.93 0.62 2.19
N ALA A 114 9.75 0.03 2.42
CA ALA A 114 9.29 -1.16 1.68
C ALA A 114 9.17 -0.88 0.18
N ILE A 115 8.68 0.30 -0.21
CA ILE A 115 8.64 0.72 -1.62
C ILE A 115 10.06 0.88 -2.16
N SER A 116 10.92 1.64 -1.46
CA SER A 116 12.29 1.93 -1.92
C SER A 116 13.13 0.68 -2.14
N LEU A 117 12.98 -0.34 -1.28
CA LEU A 117 13.73 -1.58 -1.40
C LEU A 117 13.27 -2.46 -2.59
N ASP A 118 12.06 -2.25 -3.13
CA ASP A 118 11.58 -2.97 -4.31
C ASP A 118 11.82 -2.21 -5.62
N MET A 119 12.19 -0.92 -5.53
CA MET A 119 12.48 -0.09 -6.70
C MET A 119 13.68 -0.61 -7.48
N ARG A 120 13.56 -0.64 -8.80
CA ARG A 120 14.63 -1.04 -9.72
C ARG A 120 15.23 0.17 -10.45
N ASP A 121 16.54 0.16 -10.66
CA ASP A 121 17.25 1.09 -11.53
C ASP A 121 17.00 0.73 -13.02
N ALA A 122 17.49 1.59 -13.93
CA ALA A 122 17.36 1.37 -15.38
C ALA A 122 18.02 0.08 -15.89
N ARG A 123 18.86 -0.57 -15.06
CA ARG A 123 19.54 -1.84 -15.35
C ARG A 123 18.86 -3.03 -14.67
N GLY A 124 17.68 -2.83 -14.07
CA GLY A 124 16.90 -3.86 -13.40
C GLY A 124 17.45 -4.28 -12.02
N ARG A 125 18.43 -3.56 -11.47
CA ARG A 125 18.99 -3.83 -10.14
C ARG A 125 18.21 -3.06 -9.09
N HIS A 126 18.24 -3.49 -7.84
CA HIS A 126 17.63 -2.72 -6.76
C HIS A 126 18.31 -1.36 -6.60
N ALA A 127 17.51 -0.29 -6.66
CA ALA A 127 17.99 1.09 -6.57
C ALA A 127 18.47 1.43 -5.15
N PHE A 128 17.88 0.77 -4.14
CA PHE A 128 18.27 0.90 -2.75
C PHE A 128 18.55 -0.47 -2.14
N LEU A 129 19.67 -0.58 -1.42
CA LEU A 129 20.12 -1.81 -0.77
C LEU A 129 20.50 -1.48 0.67
N LEU A 130 19.93 -2.22 1.62
CA LEU A 130 20.40 -2.23 3.00
C LEU A 130 21.50 -3.26 3.16
N SER A 131 22.48 -2.97 4.02
CA SER A 131 23.39 -3.98 4.55
C SER A 131 22.61 -4.97 5.41
N GLY A 132 22.73 -6.27 5.10
CA GLY A 132 22.07 -7.35 5.85
C GLY A 132 21.17 -8.26 5.01
N PRO A 133 20.34 -9.11 5.65
CA PRO A 133 19.46 -10.05 4.96
C PRO A 133 18.40 -9.35 4.07
N ASP A 134 18.20 -9.83 2.83
CA ASP A 134 17.16 -9.31 1.92
C ASP A 134 15.76 -9.48 2.55
N PRO A 135 15.04 -8.39 2.84
CA PRO A 135 13.75 -8.46 3.52
C PRO A 135 12.63 -9.04 2.65
N PHE A 136 12.83 -9.16 1.33
CA PHE A 136 11.90 -9.84 0.42
C PHE A 136 12.22 -11.31 0.20
N ARG A 137 13.29 -11.83 0.81
CA ARG A 137 13.77 -13.20 0.57
C ARG A 137 12.69 -14.26 0.81
N ARG A 138 11.94 -14.14 1.91
CA ARG A 138 10.84 -15.08 2.28
C ARG A 138 9.67 -15.05 1.31
N VAL A 139 9.42 -13.90 0.67
CA VAL A 139 8.32 -13.72 -0.28
C VAL A 139 8.66 -14.32 -1.65
N ARG A 140 9.95 -14.25 -2.05
CA ARG A 140 10.42 -14.86 -3.31
C ARG A 140 10.43 -16.38 -3.26
N SER A 141 10.76 -16.97 -2.10
CA SER A 141 10.75 -18.43 -1.93
C SER A 141 9.33 -19.02 -2.04
N GLY A 142 8.30 -18.30 -1.59
CA GLY A 142 6.90 -18.77 -1.68
C GLY A 142 6.28 -18.72 -3.08
N SER A 143 6.99 -18.17 -4.09
CA SER A 143 6.56 -18.19 -5.49
C SER A 143 7.26 -19.27 -6.33
N ALA A 144 8.20 -20.01 -5.74
CA ALA A 144 8.99 -21.04 -6.42
C ALA A 144 8.53 -22.48 -6.10
N ASP A 145 7.65 -22.68 -5.11
CA ASP A 145 7.09 -23.99 -4.78
C ASP A 145 5.79 -24.24 -5.56
N GLY A 146 5.92 -24.28 -6.89
CA GLY A 146 5.01 -25.09 -7.70
C GLY A 146 5.48 -26.54 -7.59
N GLU A 147 4.80 -27.35 -6.77
CA GLU A 147 5.11 -28.76 -6.61
C GLU A 147 5.20 -29.48 -7.98
N PRO A 148 6.26 -30.27 -8.24
CA PRO A 148 6.24 -31.28 -9.28
C PRO A 148 5.54 -32.54 -8.72
N GLY A 149 4.20 -32.55 -8.80
CA GLY A 149 3.41 -33.75 -8.54
C GLY A 149 3.65 -34.78 -9.64
N GLY A 150 4.57 -35.71 -9.38
CA GLY A 150 5.00 -36.77 -10.29
C GLY A 150 3.85 -37.68 -10.75
N HIS A 151 3.67 -37.76 -12.06
CA HIS A 151 2.90 -38.83 -12.71
C HIS A 151 3.80 -40.06 -12.81
N GLY A 152 3.88 -40.82 -11.71
CA GLY A 152 4.48 -42.15 -11.67
C GLY A 152 3.48 -43.19 -12.17
N ALA A 153 3.79 -43.79 -13.32
CA ALA A 153 3.04 -44.90 -13.91
C ALA A 153 3.06 -46.17 -13.05
N LYS A 154 1.91 -46.85 -13.00
CA LYS A 154 1.70 -48.32 -12.91
C LYS A 154 0.35 -48.55 -13.62
N VAL A 155 0.26 -49.11 -14.82
CA VAL A 155 0.44 -50.52 -15.21
C VAL A 155 -0.14 -51.48 -14.18
N GLU A 156 -1.44 -51.73 -14.27
CA GLU A 156 -2.05 -53.05 -14.54
C GLU A 156 -3.50 -52.86 -15.02
#